data_AF-A0A2V6FEU8-F1
#
_entry.id   AF-A0A2V6FEU8-F1
#
_cell.length_a   1.000
_cell.length_b   1.000
_cell.length_c   1.000
_cell.angle_alpha   90.00
_cell.angle_beta   90.00
_cell.angle_gamma   90.00
#
_symmetry.space_group_name_H-M   'P 1'
#
loop_
_entity.id
_entity.type
_entity.pdbx_description
1 polymer ?
#
loop_
_entity_poly.entity_id
_entity_poly.type
_entity_poly.pdbx_seq_one_letter_code
_entity_poly.pdbx_strand_id
1 'polypeptide(L)'
;IHKDPLNKHGWVTELLGAGDIDRVIIEWRSLLRQIAHAPDLDWPRWRGLQKIAKAILRETESPTLTNLPPLEYHQTKRVDHRLILRRH
;
A
#
# COMPACT_ATOMS: atom_id res chain seq x y z
N ILE A 1 7.66 5.29 11.34
CA ILE A 1 6.91 4.48 10.36
C ILE A 1 6.58 5.30 9.11
N HIS A 2 5.68 6.31 9.16
CA HIS A 2 5.35 7.08 7.94
C HIS A 2 6.46 8.02 7.44
N LYS A 3 7.30 8.56 8.33
CA LYS A 3 8.50 9.34 7.99
C LYS A 3 9.78 8.52 7.90
N ASP A 4 9.73 7.28 8.38
CA ASP A 4 10.86 6.36 8.43
C ASP A 4 10.34 4.91 8.46
N PRO A 5 10.33 4.24 7.29
CA PRO A 5 9.94 2.84 7.15
C PRO A 5 10.92 1.85 7.80
N LEU A 6 12.17 2.25 8.05
CA LEU A 6 13.23 1.39 8.59
C LEU A 6 13.11 1.21 10.11
N ASN A 7 12.39 2.11 10.79
CA ASN A 7 12.10 2.00 12.23
C ASN A 7 11.03 0.94 12.57
N LYS A 8 10.63 0.09 11.62
CA LYS A 8 9.67 -1.00 11.88
C LYS A 8 10.25 -2.11 12.76
N HIS A 9 11.57 -2.30 12.74
CA HIS A 9 12.25 -3.29 13.57
C HIS A 9 12.13 -2.98 15.08
N GLY A 10 11.91 -1.72 15.46
CA GLY A 10 11.67 -1.34 16.86
C GLY A 10 10.32 -1.80 17.42
N TRP A 11 9.44 -2.32 16.58
CA TRP A 11 8.10 -2.81 16.97
C TRP A 11 7.99 -4.33 16.89
N VAL A 12 9.05 -5.01 16.44
CA VAL A 12 9.07 -6.48 16.33
C VAL A 12 9.22 -7.07 17.73
N THR A 13 8.37 -8.04 18.06
CA THR A 13 8.44 -8.82 19.30
C THR A 13 8.38 -10.31 18.96
N GLU A 14 8.42 -11.19 19.97
CA GLU A 14 8.23 -12.63 19.78
C GLU A 14 6.87 -12.96 19.14
N LEU A 15 5.83 -12.16 19.41
CA LEU A 15 4.48 -12.35 18.90
C LEU A 15 4.15 -11.51 17.66
N LEU A 16 4.82 -10.36 17.48
CA LEU A 16 4.55 -9.41 16.41
C LEU A 16 5.72 -9.37 15.42
N GLY A 17 5.54 -9.97 14.25
CA GLY A 17 6.55 -10.02 13.21
C GLY A 17 6.64 -8.74 12.38
N ALA A 18 7.74 -8.56 11.66
CA ALA A 18 7.89 -7.45 10.71
C ALA A 18 6.81 -7.47 9.61
N GLY A 19 6.36 -8.67 9.20
CA GLY A 19 5.30 -8.85 8.21
C GLY A 19 3.92 -8.36 8.70
N ASP A 20 3.62 -8.49 9.99
CA ASP A 20 2.37 -8.01 10.57
C ASP A 20 2.31 -6.48 10.58
N ILE A 21 3.44 -5.84 10.88
CA ILE A 21 3.59 -4.38 10.83
C ILE A 21 3.40 -3.89 9.40
N ASP A 22 4.06 -4.53 8.43
CA ASP A 22 3.89 -4.22 7.01
C ASP A 22 2.41 -4.40 6.59
N ARG A 23 1.75 -5.48 7.02
CA ARG A 23 0.34 -5.76 6.75
C ARG A 23 -0.58 -4.68 7.31
N VAL A 24 -0.41 -4.29 8.58
CA VAL A 24 -1.20 -3.24 9.23
C VAL A 24 -1.05 -1.91 8.50
N ILE A 25 0.17 -1.55 8.07
CA ILE A 25 0.41 -0.31 7.32
C ILE A 25 -0.33 -0.36 5.97
N ILE A 26 -0.27 -1.49 5.25
CA ILE A 26 -0.96 -1.67 3.97
C ILE A 26 -2.48 -1.55 4.15
N GLU A 27 -3.05 -2.26 5.12
CA GLU A 27 -4.49 -2.26 5.39
C GLU A 27 -4.99 -0.90 5.83
N TRP A 28 -4.24 -0.22 6.73
CA TRP A 28 -4.56 1.14 7.15
C TRP A 28 -4.60 2.11 5.96
N ARG A 29 -3.61 2.04 5.06
CA ARG A 29 -3.59 2.87 3.84
C ARG A 29 -4.73 2.50 2.89
N SER A 30 -5.07 1.22 2.77
CA SER A 30 -6.21 0.77 1.97
C SER A 30 -7.51 1.39 2.47
N LEU A 31 -7.75 1.34 3.79
CA LEU A 31 -8.92 1.94 4.43
C LEU A 31 -8.98 3.46 4.21
N LEU A 32 -7.86 4.17 4.37
CA LEU A 32 -7.80 5.61 4.10
C LEU A 32 -8.14 5.95 2.64
N ARG A 33 -7.69 5.14 1.67
CA ARG A 33 -8.05 5.33 0.25
C ARG A 33 -9.54 5.11 0.02
N GLN A 34 -10.12 4.07 0.61
CA GLN A 34 -11.56 3.81 0.51
C GLN A 34 -12.36 4.99 1.05
N ILE A 35 -12.01 5.50 2.23
CA ILE A 35 -12.66 6.68 2.81
C ILE A 35 -12.49 7.90 1.89
N ALA A 36 -11.25 8.21 1.48
CA ALA A 36 -10.95 9.40 0.68
C ALA A 36 -11.67 9.45 -0.68
N HIS A 37 -11.92 8.28 -1.29
CA HIS A 37 -12.52 8.15 -2.62
C HIS A 37 -13.97 7.65 -2.60
N ALA A 38 -14.53 7.37 -1.42
CA ALA A 38 -15.94 7.03 -1.29
C ALA A 38 -16.85 8.21 -1.68
N PRO A 39 -18.10 7.96 -2.08
CA PRO A 39 -19.04 9.00 -2.48
C PRO A 39 -19.23 10.08 -1.40
N ASP A 40 -19.50 11.30 -1.86
CA ASP A 40 -19.86 12.38 -0.97
C ASP A 40 -21.27 12.16 -0.40
N LEU A 41 -21.39 12.32 0.91
CA LEU A 41 -22.66 12.32 1.62
C LEU A 41 -22.94 13.75 2.08
N ASP A 42 -24.23 14.12 2.21
CA ASP A 42 -24.58 15.41 2.79
C ASP A 42 -24.44 15.44 4.32
N TRP A 43 -23.26 15.06 4.79
CA TRP A 43 -22.92 14.98 6.20
C TRP A 43 -21.57 15.66 6.43
N PRO A 44 -21.53 16.82 7.12
CA PRO A 44 -20.30 17.57 7.33
C PRO A 44 -19.16 16.77 7.98
N ARG A 45 -19.49 15.85 8.90
CA ARG A 45 -18.49 14.99 9.55
C ARG A 45 -17.85 14.01 8.56
N TRP A 46 -18.64 13.46 7.65
CA TRP A 46 -18.15 12.56 6.60
C TRP A 46 -17.18 13.28 5.67
N ARG A 47 -17.56 14.47 5.18
CA ARG A 47 -16.68 15.32 4.36
C ARG A 47 -15.39 15.72 5.09
N GLY A 48 -15.50 16.01 6.38
CA GLY A 48 -14.33 16.27 7.24
C GLY A 48 -13.39 15.08 7.32
N LEU A 49 -13.93 13.86 7.51
CA LEU A 49 -13.15 12.63 7.54
C LEU A 49 -12.45 12.37 6.19
N GLN A 50 -13.16 12.50 5.07
CA GLN A 50 -12.58 12.37 3.73
C GLN A 50 -11.42 13.37 3.51
N LYS A 51 -11.56 14.61 3.97
CA LYS A 51 -10.53 15.65 3.87
C LYS A 51 -9.26 15.27 4.63
N ILE A 52 -9.39 14.80 5.88
CA ILE A 52 -8.26 14.38 6.71
C ILE A 52 -7.59 13.14 6.11
N ALA A 53 -8.37 12.15 5.66
CA ALA A 53 -7.85 10.96 5.01
C ALA A 53 -7.01 11.30 3.77
N LYS A 54 -7.47 12.24 2.94
CA LYS A 54 -6.71 12.76 1.78
C LYS A 54 -5.39 13.43 2.20
N ALA A 55 -5.39 14.20 3.28
CA ALA A 55 -4.17 14.85 3.78
C ALA A 55 -3.12 13.81 4.21
N ILE A 56 -3.52 12.81 5.00
CA ILE A 56 -2.62 11.74 5.46
C ILE A 56 -2.07 10.92 4.28
N LEU A 57 -2.89 10.64 3.27
CA LEU A 57 -2.44 9.94 2.06
C LEU A 57 -1.43 10.73 1.24
N ARG A 58 -1.54 12.07 1.19
CA ARG A 58 -0.59 12.93 0.47
C ARG A 58 0.78 13.01 1.15
N GLU A 59 0.83 12.91 2.48
CA GLU A 59 2.09 12.83 3.23
C GLU A 59 2.86 11.53 2.97
N THR A 60 2.20 10.53 2.38
CA THR A 60 2.77 9.23 2.06
C THR A 60 2.67 8.98 0.57
N GLU A 61 3.55 9.62 -0.20
CA GLU A 61 3.74 9.24 -1.60
C GLU A 61 3.96 7.72 -1.68
N SER A 62 3.25 7.06 -2.59
CA SER A 62 3.54 5.66 -2.86
C SER A 62 4.96 5.63 -3.44
N PRO A 63 5.89 4.85 -2.90
CA PRO A 63 7.25 4.73 -3.46
C PRO A 63 7.26 4.05 -4.83
N THR A 64 6.08 3.75 -5.38
CA THR A 64 5.88 3.29 -6.73
C THR A 64 6.32 4.41 -7.68
N LEU A 65 7.55 4.30 -8.19
CA LEU A 65 8.02 5.05 -9.35
C LEU A 65 6.94 4.96 -10.44
N THR A 66 6.22 6.05 -10.66
CA THR A 66 5.24 6.16 -11.75
C THR A 66 5.92 6.45 -13.08
N ASN A 67 7.15 6.95 -13.04
CA ASN A 67 8.00 7.10 -14.22
C ASN A 67 8.79 5.80 -14.44
N LEU A 68 8.09 4.78 -14.93
CA LEU A 68 8.71 3.51 -15.30
C LEU A 68 9.33 3.64 -16.69
N PRO A 69 10.49 3.01 -16.94
CA PRO A 69 11.01 2.92 -18.31
C PRO A 69 9.99 2.21 -19.21
N PRO A 70 9.98 2.51 -20.52
CA PRO A 70 9.16 1.77 -21.48
C PRO A 70 9.51 0.28 -21.42
N LEU A 71 8.49 -0.58 -21.59
CA LEU A 71 8.70 -2.03 -21.63
C LEU A 71 9.64 -2.38 -22.79
N GLU A 72 10.66 -3.19 -22.51
CA GLU A 72 11.49 -3.78 -23.57
C GLU A 72 10.64 -4.72 -24.44
N TYR A 73 11.02 -4.89 -25.70
CA TYR A 73 10.24 -5.70 -26.66
C TYR A 73 9.89 -7.11 -26.14
N HIS A 74 10.81 -7.76 -25.41
CA HIS A 74 10.56 -9.09 -24.84
C HIS A 74 9.55 -9.10 -23.68
N GLN A 75 9.40 -7.98 -22.96
CA GLN A 75 8.44 -7.84 -21.85
C GLN A 75 7.01 -7.58 -22.32
N THR A 76 6.83 -7.21 -23.59
CA THR A 76 5.48 -7.06 -24.20
C THR A 76 4.85 -8.39 -24.57
N LYS A 77 5.64 -9.48 -24.54
CA LYS A 77 5.16 -10.82 -24.85
C LYS A 77 4.43 -11.41 -23.64
N ARG A 78 3.43 -12.24 -23.91
CA ARG A 78 2.71 -12.98 -22.87
C ARG A 78 3.67 -13.88 -22.10
N VAL A 79 3.76 -13.69 -20.79
CA VAL A 79 4.49 -14.57 -19.88
C VAL A 79 3.52 -15.60 -19.32
N ASP A 80 3.88 -16.89 -19.42
CA ASP A 80 3.12 -17.98 -18.80
C ASP A 80 3.83 -18.37 -17.50
N HIS A 81 3.34 -17.88 -16.36
CA HIS A 81 3.93 -18.20 -15.05
C HIS A 81 3.48 -19.59 -14.60
N ARG A 82 4.35 -20.60 -14.74
CA ARG A 82 4.11 -21.95 -14.22
C ARG A 82 5.04 -22.27 -13.07
N LEU A 83 4.45 -22.72 -11.96
CA LEU A 83 5.19 -23.33 -10.86
C LEU A 83 5.52 -24.77 -11.25
N ILE A 84 6.81 -25.05 -11.47
CA ILE A 84 7.29 -26.42 -11.67
C ILE A 84 7.69 -26.98 -10.32
N LEU A 85 6.79 -27.75 -9.72
CA LEU A 85 7.10 -28.52 -8.51
C LEU A 85 7.82 -29.80 -8.93
N ARG A 86 9.08 -29.97 -8.50
CA ARG A 86 9.78 -31.25 -8.65
C ARG A 86 9.11 -32.27 -7.74
N ARG A 87 8.62 -33.38 -8.31
CA ARG A 87 8.16 -34.54 -7.53
C ARG A 87 9.38 -35.24 -6.94
N HIS A 88 9.37 -35.45 -5.62
CA HIS A 88 10.24 -36.38 -4.91
C HIS A 88 9.55 -37.73 -4.80
#